data_AF-A0A9P7RPW6-F1
#
_entry.id   AF-A0A9P7RPW6-F1
#
_cell.length_a   1.000
_cell.length_b   1.000
_cell.length_c   1.000
_cell.angle_alpha   90.00
_cell.angle_beta   90.00
_cell.angle_gamma   90.00
#
_symmetry.space_group_name_H-M   'P 1'
#
loop_
_entity.id
_entity.type
_entity.pdbx_description
1 polymer ?
#
loop_
_entity_poly.entity_id
_entity_poly.type
_entity_poly.pdbx_seq_one_letter_code
_entity_poly.pdbx_strand_id
1 'polypeptide(L)'
;MYTGTKPFRAHDFFNRRWTGGYLYRHDLESFFYALLWLCSRYNGPGKALNDGEALPYDSWSTGTSEEVRMTKWDLLTEPEFEPQITDFFRDFDSWLDEMQTQLFYGNLDDVHPQQTQTQTDVDFTFDVETLGGHFTYANVKGIMSTFDGVELEE
;
A
#
# COMPACT_ATOMS: atom_id res chain seq x y z
N MET A 1 3.34 -20.61 8.50
CA MET A 1 3.28 -20.33 7.04
C MET A 1 2.14 -19.36 6.85
N TYR A 2 2.41 -18.12 6.43
CA TYR A 2 1.34 -17.14 6.19
C TYR A 2 0.68 -17.44 4.84
N THR A 3 -0.63 -17.72 4.87
CA THR A 3 -1.44 -18.14 3.72
C THR A 3 -2.16 -16.94 3.12
N GLY A 4 -1.42 -16.06 2.43
CA GLY A 4 -1.98 -14.96 1.64
C GLY A 4 -1.61 -15.09 0.16
N THR A 5 -2.50 -14.65 -0.74
CA THR A 5 -2.23 -14.55 -2.18
C THR A 5 -1.05 -13.61 -2.42
N LYS A 6 0.02 -14.10 -3.06
CA LYS A 6 1.33 -13.42 -3.10
C LYS A 6 1.24 -11.94 -3.55
N PRO A 7 0.52 -11.58 -4.63
CA PRO A 7 0.37 -10.17 -5.03
C PRO A 7 -0.19 -9.24 -3.95
N PHE A 8 -1.13 -9.72 -3.14
CA PHE A 8 -1.86 -8.87 -2.19
C PHE A 8 -1.30 -8.96 -0.77
N ARG A 9 -0.34 -9.84 -0.53
CA ARG A 9 0.25 -10.01 0.79
C ARG A 9 1.03 -8.75 1.20
N ALA A 10 0.87 -8.30 2.43
CA ALA A 10 1.66 -7.20 3.01
C ALA A 10 3.18 -7.46 2.92
N HIS A 11 3.94 -6.38 2.73
CA HIS A 11 5.40 -6.35 2.55
C HIS A 11 6.14 -7.09 3.67
N ASP A 12 5.71 -6.90 4.93
CA ASP A 12 6.35 -7.49 6.11
C ASP A 12 6.46 -9.01 6.02
N PHE A 13 5.46 -9.68 5.45
CA PHE A 13 5.47 -11.15 5.33
C PHE A 13 6.46 -11.68 4.28
N PHE A 14 7.09 -10.81 3.50
CA PHE A 14 8.21 -11.16 2.63
C PHE A 14 9.58 -10.91 3.29
N ASN A 15 9.63 -10.14 4.37
CA ASN A 15 10.83 -9.93 5.14
C ASN A 15 11.11 -11.15 6.03
N ARG A 16 12.21 -11.87 5.77
CA ARG A 16 12.62 -13.04 6.58
C ARG A 16 12.90 -12.72 8.05
N ARG A 17 13.13 -11.45 8.37
CA ARG A 17 13.35 -10.98 9.75
C ARG A 17 12.05 -10.57 10.44
N TRP A 18 10.93 -10.51 9.72
CA TRP A 18 9.64 -10.24 10.33
C TRP A 18 9.25 -11.39 11.26
N THR A 19 9.17 -11.06 12.54
CA THR A 19 8.73 -11.98 13.60
C THR A 19 7.40 -11.54 14.21
N GLY A 20 6.86 -10.40 13.77
CA GLY A 20 5.55 -9.93 14.18
C GLY A 20 4.42 -10.81 13.66
N GLY A 21 3.27 -10.68 14.32
CA GLY A 21 2.03 -11.30 13.87
C GLY A 21 1.40 -10.55 12.71
N TYR A 22 0.13 -10.84 12.49
CA TYR A 22 -0.73 -10.01 11.65
C TYR A 22 -1.02 -8.69 12.37
N LEU A 23 -0.99 -7.60 11.62
CA LEU A 23 -1.26 -6.27 12.13
C LEU A 23 -2.39 -5.65 11.33
N TYR A 24 -3.11 -4.74 11.96
CA TYR A 24 -4.28 -4.07 11.39
C TYR A 24 -4.00 -3.44 10.02
N ARG A 25 -2.89 -2.71 9.86
CA ARG A 25 -2.49 -2.14 8.56
C ARG A 25 -2.31 -3.18 7.45
N HIS A 26 -2.05 -4.45 7.75
CA HIS A 26 -1.82 -5.46 6.71
C HIS A 26 -3.08 -5.73 5.88
N ASP A 27 -4.27 -5.59 6.47
CA ASP A 27 -5.53 -5.66 5.72
C ASP A 27 -5.67 -4.48 4.76
N LEU A 28 -5.35 -3.26 5.23
CA LEU A 28 -5.42 -2.04 4.42
C LEU A 28 -4.36 -2.05 3.31
N GLU A 29 -3.16 -2.55 3.60
CA GLU A 29 -2.07 -2.66 2.63
C GLU A 29 -2.43 -3.69 1.56
N SER A 30 -3.06 -4.80 1.97
CA SER A 30 -3.60 -5.79 1.04
C SER A 30 -4.70 -5.21 0.16
N PHE A 31 -5.58 -4.37 0.72
CA PHE A 31 -6.61 -3.65 -0.03
C PHE A 31 -6.00 -2.69 -1.07
N PHE A 32 -5.03 -1.88 -0.68
CA PHE A 32 -4.29 -0.99 -1.58
C PHE A 32 -3.66 -1.78 -2.74
N TYR A 33 -2.98 -2.89 -2.45
CA TYR A 33 -2.38 -3.74 -3.50
C TYR A 33 -3.42 -4.37 -4.42
N ALA A 34 -4.58 -4.76 -3.91
CA ALA A 34 -5.66 -5.30 -4.74
C ALA A 34 -6.24 -4.23 -5.66
N LEU A 35 -6.42 -3.00 -5.17
CA LEU A 35 -6.89 -1.87 -5.96
C LEU A 35 -5.89 -1.50 -7.05
N LEU A 36 -4.60 -1.33 -6.70
CA LEU A 36 -3.54 -1.05 -7.66
C LEU A 36 -3.48 -2.13 -8.75
N TRP A 37 -3.48 -3.40 -8.35
CA TRP A 37 -3.47 -4.53 -9.28
C TRP A 37 -4.67 -4.53 -10.23
N LEU A 38 -5.87 -4.21 -9.74
CA LEU A 38 -7.08 -4.11 -10.54
C LEU A 38 -6.96 -2.98 -11.57
N CYS A 39 -6.64 -1.77 -11.11
CA CYS A 39 -6.54 -0.58 -11.97
C CYS A 39 -5.46 -0.73 -13.05
N SER A 40 -4.40 -1.48 -12.77
CA SER A 40 -3.28 -1.69 -13.68
C SER A 40 -3.42 -2.84 -14.67
N ARG A 41 -4.32 -3.81 -14.41
CA ARG A 41 -4.41 -5.03 -15.23
C ARG A 41 -5.71 -5.21 -15.96
N TYR A 42 -6.66 -4.32 -15.76
CA TYR A 42 -7.97 -4.38 -16.40
C TYR A 42 -8.27 -3.06 -17.07
N ASN A 43 -8.83 -3.10 -18.27
CA ASN A 43 -9.35 -1.94 -18.99
C ASN A 43 -10.89 -1.91 -18.94
N GLY A 44 -11.44 -2.27 -17.78
CA GLY A 44 -12.86 -2.38 -17.49
C GLY A 44 -13.35 -3.80 -17.16
N PRO A 45 -14.66 -3.95 -16.87
CA PRO A 45 -15.23 -5.21 -16.40
C PRO A 45 -15.01 -6.37 -17.37
N GLY A 46 -14.36 -7.43 -16.90
CA GLY A 46 -14.04 -8.62 -17.71
C GLY A 46 -13.00 -8.39 -18.81
N LYS A 47 -12.35 -7.22 -18.85
CA LYS A 47 -11.35 -6.86 -19.87
C LYS A 47 -9.95 -6.84 -19.27
N ALA A 48 -9.40 -8.00 -18.95
CA ALA A 48 -8.00 -8.10 -18.56
C ALA A 48 -7.09 -7.69 -19.73
N LEU A 49 -5.94 -7.10 -19.41
CA LEU A 49 -4.87 -6.89 -20.39
C LEU A 49 -4.35 -8.25 -20.91
N ASN A 50 -3.91 -8.30 -22.16
CA ASN A 50 -3.49 -9.56 -22.78
C ASN A 50 -2.10 -9.98 -22.28
N ASP A 51 -1.86 -11.29 -22.15
CA ASP A 51 -0.58 -11.89 -21.74
C ASP A 51 0.62 -11.54 -22.64
N GLY A 52 0.39 -10.92 -23.80
CA GLY A 52 1.43 -10.45 -24.73
C GLY A 52 2.02 -9.08 -24.39
N GLU A 53 1.40 -8.33 -23.48
CA GLU A 53 1.89 -7.05 -22.97
C GLU A 53 2.63 -7.28 -21.65
N ALA A 54 3.70 -6.53 -21.39
CA ALA A 54 4.38 -6.57 -20.10
C ALA A 54 3.41 -6.07 -19.02
N LEU A 55 2.77 -6.98 -18.29
CA LEU A 55 1.75 -6.64 -17.31
C LEU A 55 2.38 -5.89 -16.13
N PRO A 56 1.84 -4.72 -15.72
CA PRO A 56 2.34 -4.02 -14.55
C PRO A 56 2.33 -4.92 -13.31
N TYR A 57 3.36 -4.77 -12.48
CA TYR A 57 3.55 -5.50 -11.21
C TYR A 57 3.66 -7.03 -11.34
N ASP A 58 3.97 -7.58 -12.52
CA ASP A 58 3.97 -9.05 -12.73
C ASP A 58 4.85 -9.84 -11.78
N SER A 59 5.99 -9.24 -11.41
CA SER A 59 6.91 -9.76 -10.42
C SER A 59 6.23 -10.08 -9.07
N TRP A 60 5.15 -9.39 -8.69
CA TRP A 60 4.45 -9.68 -7.43
C TRP A 60 3.74 -11.04 -7.44
N SER A 61 3.49 -11.60 -8.63
CA SER A 61 2.90 -12.93 -8.80
C SER A 61 3.96 -13.99 -9.14
N THR A 62 4.85 -13.68 -10.09
CA THR A 62 5.82 -14.62 -10.67
C THR A 62 7.17 -14.62 -9.94
N GLY A 63 7.55 -13.49 -9.35
CA GLY A 63 8.84 -13.29 -8.71
C GLY A 63 9.04 -14.08 -7.40
N THR A 64 10.30 -14.21 -7.01
CA THR A 64 10.71 -14.73 -5.70
C THR A 64 10.22 -13.84 -4.57
N SER A 65 10.16 -14.37 -3.34
CA SER A 65 9.79 -13.55 -2.17
C SER A 65 10.66 -12.31 -2.00
N GLU A 66 11.94 -12.38 -2.37
CA GLU A 66 12.85 -11.24 -2.26
C GLU A 66 12.57 -10.17 -3.33
N GLU A 67 12.29 -10.58 -4.57
CA GLU A 67 11.91 -9.64 -5.64
C GLU A 67 10.59 -8.93 -5.31
N VAL A 68 9.59 -9.67 -4.79
CA VAL A 68 8.34 -9.04 -4.33
C VAL A 68 8.58 -8.10 -3.16
N ARG A 69 9.43 -8.50 -2.21
CA ARG A 69 9.81 -7.63 -1.09
C ARG A 69 10.41 -6.33 -1.57
N MET A 70 11.42 -6.40 -2.45
CA MET A 70 12.12 -5.22 -2.95
C MET A 70 11.19 -4.31 -3.74
N THR A 71 10.41 -4.85 -4.68
CA THR A 71 9.52 -4.02 -5.51
C THR A 71 8.39 -3.38 -4.70
N LYS A 72 7.91 -4.02 -3.63
CA LYS A 72 6.97 -3.39 -2.68
C LYS A 72 7.65 -2.38 -1.77
N TRP A 73 8.88 -2.66 -1.35
CA TRP A 73 9.67 -1.72 -0.57
C TRP A 73 9.87 -0.41 -1.32
N ASP A 74 10.28 -0.48 -2.60
CA ASP A 74 10.43 0.71 -3.45
C ASP A 74 9.13 1.52 -3.48
N LEU A 75 7.98 0.86 -3.70
CA LEU A 75 6.68 1.53 -3.64
C LEU A 75 6.40 2.19 -2.28
N LEU A 76 6.80 1.58 -1.16
CA LEU A 76 6.57 2.09 0.18
C LEU A 76 7.58 3.18 0.61
N THR A 77 8.68 3.36 -0.11
CA THR A 77 9.75 4.28 0.29
C THR A 77 10.11 5.34 -0.75
N GLU A 78 9.52 5.30 -1.95
CA GLU A 78 9.67 6.35 -2.95
C GLU A 78 8.62 7.45 -2.72
N PRO A 79 9.03 8.74 -2.66
CA PRO A 79 8.12 9.87 -2.46
C PRO A 79 7.31 10.20 -3.73
N GLU A 80 7.81 9.78 -4.90
CA GLU A 80 7.14 9.98 -6.19
C GLU A 80 6.54 8.65 -6.63
N PHE A 81 5.21 8.60 -6.69
CA PHE A 81 4.46 7.42 -7.10
C PHE A 81 3.60 7.72 -8.31
N GLU A 82 3.96 7.11 -9.44
CA GLU A 82 3.15 7.16 -10.67
C GLU A 82 2.59 5.75 -10.93
N PRO A 83 1.33 5.47 -10.57
CA PRO A 83 0.77 4.14 -10.73
C PRO A 83 0.56 3.82 -12.21
N GLN A 84 0.96 2.61 -12.63
CA GLN A 84 0.77 2.15 -14.01
C GLN A 84 -0.67 1.67 -14.24
N ILE A 85 -1.65 2.58 -14.19
CA ILE A 85 -3.08 2.26 -14.35
C ILE A 85 -3.55 2.40 -15.80
N THR A 86 -4.62 1.68 -16.14
CA THR A 86 -5.25 1.80 -17.46
C THR A 86 -6.13 3.05 -17.55
N ASP A 87 -6.39 3.51 -18.77
CA ASP A 87 -7.25 4.68 -19.01
C ASP A 87 -8.65 4.52 -18.41
N PHE A 88 -9.21 3.29 -18.37
CA PHE A 88 -10.52 3.05 -17.77
C PHE A 88 -10.57 3.36 -16.27
N PHE A 89 -9.45 3.21 -15.56
CA PHE A 89 -9.37 3.41 -14.11
C PHE A 89 -8.64 4.70 -13.74
N ARG A 90 -8.46 5.65 -14.67
CA ARG A 90 -7.71 6.89 -14.43
C ARG A 90 -8.23 7.70 -13.23
N ASP A 91 -9.53 7.66 -12.98
CA ASP A 91 -10.15 8.42 -11.88
C ASP A 91 -9.75 7.88 -10.48
N PHE A 92 -9.14 6.69 -10.41
CA PHE A 92 -8.58 6.10 -9.18
C PHE A 92 -7.17 6.60 -8.86
N ASP A 93 -6.54 7.39 -9.74
CA ASP A 93 -5.16 7.87 -9.56
C ASP A 93 -4.99 8.60 -8.21
N SER A 94 -5.90 9.54 -7.91
CA SER A 94 -5.92 10.27 -6.64
C SER A 94 -6.01 9.36 -5.40
N TRP A 95 -6.82 8.29 -5.47
CA TRP A 95 -6.93 7.35 -4.37
C TRP A 95 -5.64 6.57 -4.15
N LEU A 96 -5.03 6.10 -5.24
CA LEU A 96 -3.80 5.33 -5.18
C LEU A 96 -2.63 6.21 -4.69
N ASP A 97 -2.54 7.44 -5.16
CA ASP A 97 -1.55 8.43 -4.74
C ASP A 97 -1.67 8.79 -3.25
N GLU A 98 -2.88 9.12 -2.79
CA GLU A 98 -3.10 9.47 -1.38
C GLU A 98 -2.84 8.29 -0.42
N MET A 99 -3.25 7.07 -0.81
CA MET A 99 -2.95 5.87 -0.03
C MET A 99 -1.45 5.56 0.01
N GLN A 100 -0.76 5.67 -1.13
CA GLN A 100 0.69 5.46 -1.19
C GLN A 100 1.42 6.52 -0.36
N THR A 101 0.97 7.77 -0.40
CA THR A 101 1.54 8.87 0.41
C THR A 101 1.45 8.57 1.91
N GLN A 102 0.31 8.06 2.40
CA GLN A 102 0.17 7.66 3.80
C GLN A 102 1.08 6.48 4.16
N LEU A 103 1.20 5.50 3.27
CA LEU A 103 2.14 4.39 3.45
C LEU A 103 3.60 4.89 3.49
N PHE A 104 3.98 5.82 2.61
CA PHE A 104 5.31 6.42 2.55
C PHE A 104 5.67 7.13 3.85
N TYR A 105 4.85 8.09 4.29
CA TYR A 105 5.12 8.82 5.55
C TYR A 105 5.08 7.90 6.77
N GLY A 106 4.16 6.94 6.80
CA GLY A 106 4.10 5.94 7.85
C GLY A 106 5.35 5.08 7.96
N ASN A 107 5.91 4.63 6.83
CA ASN A 107 7.17 3.86 6.82
C ASN A 107 8.39 4.76 7.11
N LEU A 108 8.39 6.02 6.66
CA LEU A 108 9.46 6.98 6.95
C LEU A 108 9.59 7.23 8.46
N ASP A 109 8.46 7.39 9.15
CA ASP A 109 8.40 7.62 10.60
C ASP A 109 8.80 6.36 11.41
N ASP A 110 8.49 5.15 10.93
CA ASP A 110 8.93 3.88 11.56
C ASP A 110 10.47 3.70 11.49
N VAL A 111 11.08 4.14 10.40
CA VAL A 111 12.55 4.09 10.21
C VAL A 111 13.27 5.16 11.05
N HIS A 112 12.59 6.27 11.35
CA HIS A 112 13.10 7.39 12.15
C HIS A 112 12.29 7.59 13.43
N PRO A 113 12.26 6.63 14.37
CA PRO A 113 11.66 6.89 15.68
C PRO A 113 12.47 8.03 16.29
N GLN A 114 11.80 9.18 16.39
CA GLN A 114 12.37 10.48 16.68
C GLN A 114 13.49 10.44 17.74
N GLN A 115 14.69 10.89 17.35
CA GLN A 115 15.76 11.31 18.27
C GLN A 115 15.40 12.60 19.06
N THR A 116 14.12 12.95 19.19
CA THR A 116 13.65 14.11 19.97
C THR A 116 13.22 13.68 21.37
N GLN A 117 14.17 13.17 22.16
CA GLN A 117 14.01 13.17 23.62
C GLN A 117 14.17 14.60 24.15
N THR A 118 13.14 15.41 24.00
CA THR A 118 12.88 16.55 24.90
C THR A 118 11.76 16.14 25.86
N GLN A 119 12.18 15.48 26.93
CA GLN A 119 11.61 15.46 28.28
C GLN A 119 10.18 16.02 28.44
N THR A 120 9.18 15.22 28.07
CA THR A 120 7.85 15.22 28.68
C THR A 120 7.41 13.75 28.84
N ASP A 121 6.90 13.37 30.01
CA ASP A 121 6.52 12.01 30.42
C ASP A 121 5.30 11.45 29.66
N VAL A 122 5.37 11.38 28.34
CA VAL A 122 4.42 10.63 27.51
C VAL A 122 5.23 9.71 26.62
N ASP A 123 5.09 8.41 26.85
CA ASP A 123 5.72 7.36 26.05
C ASP A 123 5.09 7.35 24.65
N PHE A 124 5.58 8.22 23.76
CA PHE A 124 5.21 8.23 22.36
C PHE A 124 5.93 7.08 21.64
N THR A 125 5.57 5.84 21.98
CA THR A 125 5.95 4.68 21.15
C THR A 125 5.23 4.78 19.81
N PHE A 126 5.96 4.62 18.71
CA PHE A 126 5.38 4.53 17.38
C PHE A 126 4.32 3.42 17.32
N ASP A 127 3.10 3.75 16.89
CA ASP A 127 2.02 2.76 16.76
C ASP A 127 2.22 1.95 15.48
N VAL A 128 2.87 0.80 15.62
CA VAL A 128 3.10 -0.12 14.50
C VAL A 128 1.79 -0.57 13.85
N GLU A 129 0.67 -0.71 14.57
CA GLU A 129 -0.59 -1.22 14.01
C GLU A 129 -1.12 -0.34 12.88
N THR A 130 -0.88 0.96 12.96
CA THR A 130 -1.42 1.99 12.06
C THR A 130 -0.35 2.81 11.34
N LEU A 131 0.92 2.41 11.45
CA LEU A 131 2.08 3.21 11.03
C LEU A 131 2.04 4.61 11.64
N GLY A 132 1.99 4.71 12.96
CA GLY A 132 1.98 6.00 13.67
C GLY A 132 0.71 6.83 13.45
N GLY A 133 -0.40 6.19 13.09
CA GLY A 133 -1.67 6.84 12.76
C GLY A 133 -1.80 7.28 11.30
N HIS A 134 -0.78 7.06 10.47
CA HIS A 134 -0.80 7.44 9.05
C HIS A 134 -1.75 6.57 8.23
N PHE A 135 -1.76 5.26 8.47
CA PHE A 135 -2.51 4.31 7.64
C PHE A 135 -3.61 3.60 8.45
N THR A 136 -4.77 4.26 8.50
CA THR A 136 -5.96 3.78 9.23
C THR A 136 -7.16 3.63 8.32
N TYR A 137 -8.17 2.85 8.74
CA TYR A 137 -9.44 2.74 8.04
C TYR A 137 -10.15 4.08 7.93
N ALA A 138 -10.08 4.92 8.96
CA ALA A 138 -10.65 6.27 8.89
C ALA A 138 -9.99 7.10 7.79
N ASN A 139 -8.66 7.03 7.66
CA ASN A 139 -7.94 7.74 6.62
C ASN A 139 -8.24 7.17 5.23
N VAL A 140 -8.19 5.84 5.07
CA VAL A 140 -8.50 5.15 3.80
C VAL A 140 -9.96 5.41 3.39
N LYS A 141 -10.92 5.35 4.32
CA LYS A 141 -12.32 5.72 4.08
C LYS A 141 -12.43 7.18 3.67
N GLY A 142 -11.68 8.08 4.32
CA GLY A 142 -11.63 9.50 3.99
C GLY A 142 -11.18 9.74 2.55
N ILE A 143 -10.11 9.10 2.12
CA ILE A 143 -9.64 9.14 0.71
C ILE A 143 -10.76 8.67 -0.22
N MET A 144 -11.38 7.54 0.10
CA MET A 144 -12.44 6.94 -0.71
C MET A 144 -13.79 7.66 -0.62
N SER A 145 -13.92 8.70 0.20
CA SER A 145 -15.17 9.45 0.34
C SER A 145 -15.40 10.44 -0.79
N THR A 146 -14.38 10.71 -1.61
CA THR A 146 -14.47 11.56 -2.79
C THR A 146 -13.95 10.80 -4.00
N PHE A 147 -14.69 10.78 -5.11
CA PHE A 147 -14.25 10.16 -6.37
C PHE A 147 -14.33 11.16 -7.51
N ASP A 148 -13.22 11.38 -8.22
CA ASP A 148 -13.11 12.40 -9.28
C ASP A 148 -13.59 13.79 -8.82
N GLY A 149 -13.23 14.18 -7.59
CA GLY A 149 -13.62 15.46 -6.99
C GLY A 149 -15.09 15.57 -6.55
N VAL A 150 -15.86 14.47 -6.60
CA VAL A 150 -17.25 14.41 -6.15
C VAL A 150 -17.35 13.60 -4.86
N GLU A 151 -17.98 14.14 -3.82
CA GLU A 151 -18.30 13.38 -2.60
C GLU A 151 -19.23 12.20 -2.93
N LEU A 152 -18.87 11.00 -2.47
CA LEU A 152 -19.72 9.83 -2.54
C LEU A 152 -20.69 9.82 -1.36
N GLU A 153 -21.97 9.50 -1.62
CA GLU A 153 -22.97 9.36 -0.56
C GLU A 153 -22.59 8.22 0.41
N GLU A 154 -22.70 8.47 1.72
CA GLU A 154 -22.42 7.49 2.78
C GLU A 154 -23.47 6.38 2.92
#